data_AF-A0A7S2FSP9-F1
#
_entry.id   AF-A0A7S2FSP9-F1
#
_cell.length_a   1.000
_cell.length_b   1.000
_cell.length_c   1.000
_cell.angle_alpha   90.00
_cell.angle_beta   90.00
_cell.angle_gamma   90.00
#
_symmetry.space_group_name_H-M   'P 1'
#
loop_
_entity.id
_entity.type
_entity.pdbx_description
1 polymer ?
#
loop_
_entity_poly.entity_id
_entity_poly.type
_entity_poly.pdbx_seq_one_letter_code
_entity_poly.pdbx_strand_id
1 'polypeptide(L)'
;PGREAALPAMLQMHSSLKSVGIIEREPTTRSERTYWLDTRAKEAIGRALLSAPGSVMFLQCDVFSLTEETTTLNWTSNAACDAIVLAGVLRTNSILTTLNVAQGDIGDYEREEIGAALLSNINGKVGFCDAYGLKEGTGTEFSVDLKNKDQIRSRRSFTLFAGVLRANSTLICLTLVSVQPEHVDVLAEALATNATLQELR
;
A
#
# COMPACT_ATOMS: atom_id res chain seq x y z
N PRO A 1 -23.00 -12.61 12.60
CA PRO A 1 -23.17 -11.38 11.79
C PRO A 1 -21.95 -10.46 11.95
N GLY A 2 -21.52 -9.78 10.88
CA GLY A 2 -20.21 -9.11 10.78
C GLY A 2 -19.02 -10.04 10.47
N ARG A 3 -19.23 -11.36 10.33
CA ARG A 3 -18.19 -12.37 10.06
C ARG A 3 -18.47 -13.19 8.80
N GLU A 4 -19.35 -12.68 7.95
CA GLU A 4 -19.79 -13.43 6.77
C GLU A 4 -18.64 -13.51 5.78
N ALA A 5 -18.04 -14.70 5.67
CA ALA A 5 -16.92 -14.97 4.77
C ALA A 5 -17.32 -14.89 3.28
N ALA A 6 -18.61 -14.68 2.97
CA ALA A 6 -19.12 -14.63 1.61
C ALA A 6 -18.45 -13.52 0.80
N LEU A 7 -18.24 -12.32 1.36
CA LEU A 7 -17.59 -11.23 0.64
C LEU A 7 -16.11 -11.53 0.36
N PRO A 8 -15.26 -11.87 1.35
CA PRO A 8 -13.89 -12.35 1.09
C PRO A 8 -13.83 -13.50 0.07
N ALA A 9 -14.70 -14.51 0.19
CA ALA A 9 -14.74 -15.64 -0.73
C ALA A 9 -15.14 -15.21 -2.15
N MET A 10 -16.11 -14.31 -2.29
CA MET A 10 -16.50 -13.74 -3.57
C MET A 10 -15.32 -13.00 -4.21
N LEU A 11 -14.58 -12.17 -3.45
CA LEU A 11 -13.42 -11.44 -3.94
C LEU A 11 -12.31 -12.38 -4.45
N GLN A 12 -12.13 -13.54 -3.82
CA GLN A 12 -11.17 -14.56 -4.27
C GLN A 12 -11.60 -15.28 -5.55
N MET A 13 -12.90 -15.42 -5.78
CA MET A 13 -13.42 -16.19 -6.92
C MET A 13 -13.72 -15.32 -8.15
N HIS A 14 -14.02 -14.04 -7.94
CA HIS A 14 -14.52 -13.17 -9.00
C HIS A 14 -13.38 -12.58 -9.84
N SER A 15 -13.32 -12.95 -11.12
CA SER A 15 -12.18 -12.64 -12.01
C SER A 15 -12.23 -11.27 -12.69
N SER A 16 -13.41 -10.68 -12.87
CA SER A 16 -13.56 -9.42 -13.64
C SER A 16 -13.95 -8.20 -12.79
N LEU A 17 -14.04 -8.34 -11.47
CA LEU A 17 -14.44 -7.24 -10.59
C LEU A 17 -13.27 -6.27 -10.47
N LYS A 18 -13.52 -4.98 -10.75
CA LYS A 18 -12.49 -3.93 -10.71
C LYS A 18 -12.66 -2.96 -9.56
N SER A 19 -13.88 -2.73 -9.11
CA SER A 19 -14.22 -1.75 -8.09
C SER A 19 -15.16 -2.35 -7.06
N VAL A 20 -14.93 -2.05 -5.79
CA VAL A 20 -15.77 -2.48 -4.68
C VAL A 20 -16.08 -1.29 -3.78
N GLY A 21 -17.36 -0.94 -3.67
CA GLY A 21 -17.83 0.03 -2.68
C GLY A 21 -18.36 -0.68 -1.44
N ILE A 22 -17.72 -0.44 -0.30
CA ILE A 22 -18.12 -0.89 1.02
C ILE A 22 -18.55 0.34 1.82
N ILE A 23 -19.80 0.75 1.67
CA ILE A 23 -20.35 1.89 2.40
C ILE A 23 -20.86 1.37 3.74
N GLU A 24 -20.18 1.68 4.82
CA GLU A 24 -20.62 1.27 6.15
C GLU A 24 -21.45 2.44 6.73
N ARG A 25 -22.75 2.24 6.97
CA ARG A 25 -23.55 3.26 7.66
C ARG A 25 -23.25 3.22 9.15
N GLU A 26 -22.70 4.31 9.71
CA GLU A 26 -22.32 4.34 11.14
C GLU A 26 -23.47 3.81 12.00
N PRO A 27 -23.22 2.81 12.86
CA PRO A 27 -24.29 2.08 13.51
C PRO A 27 -24.88 2.94 14.62
N THR A 28 -26.11 3.40 14.41
CA THR A 28 -26.88 4.20 15.37
C THR A 28 -27.56 3.36 16.44
N THR A 29 -27.66 2.05 16.22
CA THR A 29 -28.32 1.10 17.13
C THR A 29 -27.40 -0.04 17.55
N ARG A 30 -27.69 -0.66 18.72
CA ARG A 30 -26.96 -1.85 19.20
C ARG A 30 -27.06 -3.03 18.24
N SER A 31 -28.17 -3.16 17.51
CA SER A 31 -28.36 -4.16 16.47
C SER A 31 -27.49 -3.89 15.23
N GLU A 32 -27.38 -2.64 14.77
CA GLU A 32 -26.53 -2.30 13.62
C GLU A 32 -25.05 -2.57 13.89
N ARG A 33 -24.59 -2.39 15.14
CA ARG A 33 -23.24 -2.76 15.57
C ARG A 33 -22.92 -4.25 15.38
N THR A 34 -23.94 -5.11 15.27
CA THR A 34 -23.74 -6.56 15.03
C THR A 34 -23.58 -6.92 13.55
N TYR A 35 -23.88 -6.01 12.61
CA TYR A 35 -23.73 -6.21 11.16
C TYR A 35 -22.68 -5.28 10.53
N TRP A 36 -22.10 -4.36 11.30
CA TRP A 36 -20.94 -3.55 10.93
C TRP A 36 -19.70 -4.42 10.63
N LEU A 37 -18.84 -3.98 9.71
CA LEU A 37 -17.60 -4.71 9.42
C LEU A 37 -16.61 -4.51 10.56
N ASP A 38 -16.49 -5.53 11.39
CA ASP A 38 -15.48 -5.55 12.44
C ASP A 38 -14.06 -5.65 11.86
N THR A 39 -13.05 -5.43 12.71
CA THR A 39 -11.63 -5.53 12.34
C THR A 39 -11.29 -6.85 11.65
N ARG A 40 -11.91 -7.97 12.06
CA ARG A 40 -11.63 -9.28 11.47
C ARG A 40 -12.23 -9.42 10.08
N ALA A 41 -13.42 -8.85 9.86
CA ALA A 41 -14.03 -8.81 8.54
C ALA A 41 -13.21 -7.98 7.56
N LYS A 42 -12.76 -6.79 7.99
CA LYS A 42 -11.88 -5.92 7.20
C LYS A 42 -10.56 -6.61 6.87
N GLU A 43 -9.94 -7.24 7.86
CA GLU A 43 -8.74 -8.03 7.62
C GLU A 43 -9.00 -9.18 6.63
N ALA A 44 -10.09 -9.93 6.78
CA ALA A 44 -10.44 -11.01 5.85
C ALA A 44 -10.64 -10.49 4.41
N ILE A 45 -11.23 -9.30 4.23
CA ILE A 45 -11.34 -8.64 2.92
C ILE A 45 -9.95 -8.31 2.37
N GLY A 46 -9.08 -7.69 3.16
CA GLY A 46 -7.72 -7.35 2.73
C GLY A 46 -6.90 -8.59 2.35
N ARG A 47 -6.96 -9.65 3.17
CA ARG A 47 -6.32 -10.95 2.87
C ARG A 47 -6.88 -11.61 1.61
N ALA A 48 -8.19 -11.52 1.40
CA ALA A 48 -8.81 -11.99 0.16
C ALA A 48 -8.27 -11.23 -1.04
N LEU A 49 -8.18 -9.91 -0.99
CA LEU A 49 -7.63 -9.08 -2.07
C LEU A 49 -6.14 -9.38 -2.36
N LEU A 50 -5.33 -9.61 -1.32
CA LEU A 50 -3.93 -9.99 -1.46
C LEU A 50 -3.75 -11.37 -2.14
N SER A 51 -4.63 -12.32 -1.84
CA SER A 51 -4.57 -13.69 -2.37
C SER A 51 -5.38 -13.92 -3.65
N ALA A 52 -6.27 -12.98 -4.01
CA ALA A 52 -7.18 -13.17 -5.12
C ALA A 52 -6.44 -13.19 -6.47
N PRO A 53 -6.87 -14.04 -7.42
CA PRO A 53 -6.50 -13.88 -8.83
C PRO A 53 -7.17 -12.65 -9.46
N GLY A 54 -8.17 -12.08 -8.79
CA GLY A 54 -9.01 -10.99 -9.26
C GLY A 54 -8.29 -9.64 -9.39
N SER A 55 -8.98 -8.72 -10.08
CA SER A 55 -8.47 -7.44 -10.58
C SER A 55 -9.02 -6.24 -9.81
N VAL A 56 -9.31 -6.35 -8.51
CA VAL A 56 -9.91 -5.23 -7.77
C VAL A 56 -8.88 -4.14 -7.54
N MET A 57 -8.97 -3.10 -8.37
CA MET A 57 -8.06 -1.96 -8.43
C MET A 57 -8.56 -0.76 -7.62
N PHE A 58 -9.87 -0.73 -7.34
CA PHE A 58 -10.56 0.38 -6.71
C PHE A 58 -11.39 -0.12 -5.54
N LEU A 59 -11.35 0.63 -4.44
CA LEU A 59 -12.14 0.32 -3.26
C LEU A 59 -12.53 1.62 -2.59
N GLN A 60 -13.82 1.74 -2.27
CA GLN A 60 -14.31 2.83 -1.45
C GLN A 60 -14.82 2.25 -0.13
N CYS A 61 -14.35 2.80 0.97
CA CYS A 61 -14.89 2.56 2.30
C CYS A 61 -14.85 3.85 3.12
N ASP A 62 -15.38 3.79 4.34
CA ASP A 62 -15.44 4.95 5.24
C ASP A 62 -14.05 5.53 5.55
N VAL A 63 -13.01 4.71 5.47
CA VAL A 63 -11.65 5.06 5.84
C VAL A 63 -10.89 5.70 4.69
N PHE A 64 -11.07 5.17 3.48
CA PHE A 64 -10.43 5.70 2.28
C PHE A 64 -11.25 5.41 1.03
N SER A 65 -11.07 6.26 0.03
CA SER A 65 -11.68 6.11 -1.29
C SER A 65 -10.59 6.08 -2.35
N LEU A 66 -10.42 4.93 -3.00
CA LEU A 66 -9.63 4.78 -4.21
C LEU A 66 -10.59 4.59 -5.39
N THR A 67 -10.57 5.56 -6.30
CA THR A 67 -11.34 5.57 -7.55
C THR A 67 -10.40 5.65 -8.75
N GLU A 68 -10.97 5.59 -9.96
CA GLU A 68 -10.24 5.75 -11.23
C GLU A 68 -9.58 7.13 -11.39
N GLU A 69 -9.97 8.10 -10.57
CA GLU A 69 -9.45 9.47 -10.60
C GLU A 69 -8.45 9.75 -9.46
N THR A 70 -8.29 8.81 -8.53
CA THR A 70 -7.49 9.03 -7.32
C THR A 70 -6.01 8.83 -7.61
N THR A 71 -5.29 9.93 -7.85
CA THR A 71 -3.82 9.93 -8.03
C THR A 71 -3.07 10.10 -6.71
N THR A 72 -3.68 10.75 -5.73
CA THR A 72 -3.11 10.95 -4.39
C THR A 72 -4.06 10.43 -3.32
N LEU A 73 -3.55 9.62 -2.40
CA LEU A 73 -4.26 9.15 -1.22
C LEU A 73 -3.59 9.73 0.03
N ASN A 74 -4.36 10.47 0.83
CA ASN A 74 -3.95 10.90 2.17
C ASN A 74 -4.49 9.89 3.19
N TRP A 75 -3.60 9.10 3.77
CA TRP A 75 -3.91 8.09 4.75
C TRP A 75 -4.16 8.69 6.13
N THR A 76 -5.28 8.30 6.74
CA THR A 76 -5.74 8.85 8.02
C THR A 76 -6.05 7.77 9.07
N SER A 77 -6.05 6.48 8.69
CA SER A 77 -6.35 5.40 9.63
C SER A 77 -5.15 5.02 10.48
N ASN A 78 -5.47 4.53 11.67
CA ASN A 78 -4.54 3.91 12.61
C ASN A 78 -4.85 2.41 12.82
N ALA A 79 -5.85 1.87 12.14
CA ALA A 79 -6.23 0.47 12.27
C ALA A 79 -5.45 -0.40 11.27
N ALA A 80 -4.74 -1.41 11.79
CA ALA A 80 -3.96 -2.34 10.99
C ALA A 80 -4.77 -3.01 9.86
N CYS A 81 -6.02 -3.38 10.13
CA CYS A 81 -6.90 -3.99 9.14
C CYS A 81 -7.14 -3.12 7.90
N ASP A 82 -7.21 -1.80 8.06
CA ASP A 82 -7.45 -0.89 6.94
C ASP A 82 -6.23 -0.85 6.03
N ALA A 83 -5.02 -0.87 6.60
CA ALA A 83 -3.78 -0.91 5.83
C ALA A 83 -3.61 -2.24 5.06
N ILE A 84 -4.07 -3.36 5.63
CA ILE A 84 -4.12 -4.65 4.91
C ILE A 84 -5.12 -4.59 3.74
N VAL A 85 -6.27 -3.94 3.91
CA VAL A 85 -7.22 -3.70 2.81
C VAL A 85 -6.56 -2.82 1.73
N LEU A 86 -5.89 -1.73 2.12
CA LEU A 86 -5.16 -0.87 1.19
C LEU A 86 -4.11 -1.67 0.40
N ALA A 87 -3.28 -2.47 1.08
CA ALA A 87 -2.29 -3.33 0.45
C ALA A 87 -2.93 -4.25 -0.61
N GLY A 88 -4.04 -4.90 -0.26
CA GLY A 88 -4.78 -5.77 -1.19
C GLY A 88 -5.24 -5.06 -2.46
N VAL A 89 -5.71 -3.83 -2.37
CA VAL A 89 -6.15 -3.03 -3.53
C VAL A 89 -4.93 -2.55 -4.34
N LEU A 90 -3.87 -2.09 -3.67
CA LEU A 90 -2.66 -1.59 -4.31
C LEU A 90 -1.87 -2.66 -5.08
N ARG A 91 -2.10 -3.95 -4.81
CA ARG A 91 -1.55 -5.06 -5.59
C ARG A 91 -1.97 -5.03 -7.08
N THR A 92 -3.10 -4.40 -7.40
CA THR A 92 -3.55 -4.30 -8.81
C THR A 92 -3.81 -2.86 -9.28
N ASN A 93 -3.92 -1.89 -8.37
CA ASN A 93 -4.14 -0.49 -8.73
C ASN A 93 -3.04 0.05 -9.67
N SER A 94 -3.45 0.76 -10.73
CA SER A 94 -2.52 1.33 -11.73
C SER A 94 -2.69 2.83 -11.94
N ILE A 95 -3.32 3.51 -10.97
CA ILE A 95 -3.68 4.95 -11.07
C ILE A 95 -2.98 5.76 -9.98
N LEU A 96 -2.99 5.27 -8.74
CA LEU A 96 -2.42 5.99 -7.60
C LEU A 96 -0.93 6.22 -7.82
N THR A 97 -0.49 7.47 -7.72
CA THR A 97 0.92 7.89 -7.82
C THR A 97 1.52 8.19 -6.45
N THR A 98 0.72 8.76 -5.56
CA THR A 98 1.17 9.28 -4.26
C THR A 98 0.39 8.68 -3.11
N LEU A 99 1.11 8.09 -2.14
CA LEU A 99 0.57 7.61 -0.87
C LEU A 99 1.16 8.43 0.28
N ASN A 100 0.39 9.37 0.81
CA ASN A 100 0.78 10.18 1.97
C ASN A 100 0.30 9.52 3.25
N VAL A 101 1.19 9.29 4.21
CA VAL A 101 0.93 8.56 5.45
C VAL A 101 1.36 9.33 6.69
N ALA A 102 1.80 10.59 6.57
CA ALA A 102 2.20 11.39 7.73
C ALA A 102 1.05 11.69 8.72
N GLN A 103 -0.22 11.63 8.27
CA GLN A 103 -1.39 11.90 9.11
C GLN A 103 -1.99 10.64 9.78
N GLY A 104 -1.59 9.45 9.35
CA GLY A 104 -1.96 8.19 10.00
C GLY A 104 -0.72 7.49 10.56
N ASP A 105 -0.92 6.43 11.33
CA ASP A 105 0.16 5.54 11.73
C ASP A 105 0.03 4.20 11.01
N ILE A 106 0.98 3.94 10.11
CA ILE A 106 1.17 2.62 9.50
C ILE A 106 2.32 1.96 10.24
N GLY A 107 1.98 0.93 11.01
CA GLY A 107 2.94 0.10 11.74
C GLY A 107 3.86 -0.66 10.80
N ASP A 108 4.96 -1.17 11.35
CA ASP A 108 5.99 -1.84 10.56
C ASP A 108 5.45 -3.05 9.78
N TYR A 109 4.57 -3.84 10.41
CA TYR A 109 3.95 -4.98 9.74
C TYR A 109 3.09 -4.57 8.54
N GLU A 110 2.30 -3.51 8.70
CA GLU A 110 1.44 -3.00 7.64
C GLU A 110 2.24 -2.37 6.50
N ARG A 111 3.39 -1.74 6.80
CA ARG A 111 4.34 -1.27 5.78
C ARG A 111 4.88 -2.43 4.95
N GLU A 112 5.21 -3.56 5.56
CA GLU A 112 5.67 -4.75 4.83
C GLU A 112 4.58 -5.25 3.87
N GLU A 113 3.33 -5.35 4.33
CA GLU A 113 2.20 -5.79 3.49
C GLU A 113 1.96 -4.84 2.31
N ILE A 114 1.92 -3.52 2.55
CA ILE A 114 1.76 -2.52 1.47
C ILE A 114 2.96 -2.58 0.51
N GLY A 115 4.18 -2.65 1.05
CA GLY A 115 5.40 -2.72 0.26
C GLY A 115 5.46 -3.94 -0.64
N ALA A 116 5.14 -5.13 -0.10
CA ALA A 116 5.08 -6.37 -0.86
C ALA A 116 4.01 -6.31 -1.96
N ALA A 117 2.84 -5.75 -1.66
CA ALA A 117 1.79 -5.54 -2.65
C ALA A 117 2.28 -4.64 -3.80
N LEU A 118 2.96 -3.54 -3.48
CA LEU A 118 3.56 -2.67 -4.49
C LEU A 118 4.63 -3.38 -5.31
N LEU A 119 5.57 -4.10 -4.68
CA LEU A 119 6.60 -4.87 -5.37
C LEU A 119 6.00 -5.85 -6.40
N SER A 120 4.93 -6.55 -6.02
CA SER A 120 4.24 -7.50 -6.90
C SER A 120 3.44 -6.85 -8.05
N ASN A 121 3.14 -5.56 -7.95
CA ASN A 121 2.30 -4.86 -8.93
C ASN A 121 3.15 -4.21 -10.02
N ILE A 122 3.56 -4.94 -11.05
CA ILE A 122 4.40 -4.38 -12.13
C ILE A 122 3.79 -3.18 -12.89
N ASN A 123 2.46 -3.02 -12.86
CA ASN A 123 1.75 -1.92 -13.53
C ASN A 123 1.35 -0.78 -12.57
N GLY A 124 1.69 -0.91 -11.29
CA GLY A 124 1.38 0.08 -10.27
C GLY A 124 2.20 1.35 -10.45
N LYS A 125 1.64 2.47 -10.02
CA LYS A 125 2.24 3.81 -10.22
C LYS A 125 2.63 4.51 -8.93
N VAL A 126 2.46 3.86 -7.78
CA VAL A 126 2.77 4.45 -6.46
C VAL A 126 4.27 4.63 -6.35
N GLY A 127 4.74 5.82 -6.72
CA GLY A 127 6.14 6.21 -6.81
C GLY A 127 6.55 7.24 -5.76
N PHE A 128 5.57 7.79 -5.03
CA PHE A 128 5.79 8.82 -4.02
C PHE A 128 5.15 8.44 -2.69
N CYS A 129 5.88 8.70 -1.60
CA CYS A 129 5.41 8.53 -0.24
C CYS A 129 6.12 9.51 0.70
N ASP A 130 5.33 10.30 1.42
CA ASP A 130 5.83 11.32 2.35
C ASP A 130 6.57 10.74 3.57
N ALA A 131 6.33 9.48 3.95
CA ALA A 131 7.05 8.79 5.04
C ALA A 131 8.56 8.77 4.84
N TYR A 132 9.00 8.78 3.59
CA TYR A 132 10.43 8.76 3.25
C TYR A 132 10.93 10.13 2.79
N GLY A 133 10.04 11.11 2.62
CA GLY A 133 10.36 12.38 1.97
C GLY A 133 10.36 12.31 0.43
N LEU A 134 9.89 11.20 -0.15
CA LEU A 134 9.71 11.04 -1.59
C LEU A 134 8.38 11.66 -2.02
N LYS A 135 8.37 12.97 -2.26
CA LYS A 135 7.16 13.70 -2.69
C LYS A 135 7.20 14.00 -4.18
N GLU A 136 6.04 14.19 -4.80
CA GLU A 136 6.00 14.72 -6.16
C GLU A 136 6.75 16.05 -6.24
N GLY A 137 7.55 16.25 -7.28
CA GLY A 137 8.43 17.41 -7.42
C GLY A 137 9.73 17.34 -6.60
N THR A 138 10.00 16.24 -5.88
CA THR A 138 11.36 15.94 -5.41
C THR A 138 12.28 15.88 -6.64
N GLY A 139 13.51 16.40 -6.51
CA GLY A 139 14.49 16.37 -7.60
C GLY A 139 14.80 14.96 -8.10
N THR A 140 15.65 14.87 -9.11
CA THR A 140 16.05 13.58 -9.72
C THR A 140 17.06 12.79 -8.88
N GLU A 141 17.56 13.39 -7.80
CA GLU A 141 18.53 12.80 -6.88
C GLU A 141 17.90 12.66 -5.50
N PHE A 142 18.11 11.51 -4.86
CA PHE A 142 17.63 11.24 -3.52
C PHE A 142 18.67 10.48 -2.71
N SER A 143 18.81 10.84 -1.43
CA SER A 143 19.74 10.20 -0.50
C SER A 143 19.03 9.81 0.77
N VAL A 144 19.24 8.58 1.23
CA VAL A 144 18.67 8.07 2.47
C VAL A 144 19.70 7.23 3.22
N ASP A 145 19.80 7.46 4.53
CA ASP A 145 20.55 6.60 5.44
C ASP A 145 19.61 5.57 6.07
N LEU A 146 19.87 4.28 5.81
CA LEU A 146 19.04 3.20 6.33
C LEU A 146 19.20 2.98 7.84
N LYS A 147 20.15 3.65 8.49
CA LYS A 147 20.20 3.76 9.96
C LYS A 147 19.31 4.87 10.52
N ASN A 148 18.89 5.84 9.70
CA ASN A 148 17.99 6.90 10.15
C ASN A 148 16.57 6.34 10.36
N LYS A 149 16.21 6.18 11.64
CA LYS A 149 14.93 5.60 12.05
C LYS A 149 13.73 6.51 11.82
N ASP A 150 13.95 7.80 11.56
CA ASP A 150 12.88 8.73 11.20
C ASP A 150 12.32 8.42 9.80
N GLN A 151 13.19 7.96 8.88
CA GLN A 151 12.80 7.55 7.53
C GLN A 151 12.57 6.04 7.43
N ILE A 152 13.55 5.22 7.86
CA ILE A 152 13.52 3.76 7.74
C ILE A 152 13.51 3.11 9.13
N ARG A 153 12.31 2.82 9.63
CA ARG A 153 12.11 2.26 10.99
C ARG A 153 12.71 0.86 11.14
N SER A 154 12.55 0.02 10.13
CA SER A 154 12.99 -1.38 10.13
C SER A 154 13.10 -1.92 8.69
N ARG A 155 13.57 -3.16 8.53
CA ARG A 155 13.51 -3.89 7.26
C ARG A 155 12.10 -3.90 6.65
N ARG A 156 11.08 -4.04 7.49
CA ARG A 156 9.67 -4.01 7.06
C ARG A 156 9.26 -2.66 6.49
N SER A 157 9.70 -1.58 7.14
CA SER A 157 9.55 -0.22 6.58
C SER A 157 10.33 -0.07 5.28
N PHE A 158 11.51 -0.67 5.16
CA PHE A 158 12.29 -0.65 3.94
C PHE A 158 11.56 -1.33 2.77
N THR A 159 10.78 -2.40 3.01
CA THR A 159 9.95 -3.03 1.97
C THR A 159 8.96 -2.05 1.34
N LEU A 160 8.32 -1.17 2.13
CA LEU A 160 7.46 -0.12 1.57
C LEU A 160 8.26 0.90 0.76
N PHE A 161 9.42 1.34 1.26
CA PHE A 161 10.31 2.23 0.52
C PHE A 161 10.72 1.63 -0.84
N ALA A 162 11.12 0.37 -0.87
CA ALA A 162 11.47 -0.36 -2.09
C ALA A 162 10.25 -0.50 -3.03
N GLY A 163 9.07 -0.82 -2.49
CA GLY A 163 7.83 -0.86 -3.25
C GLY A 163 7.51 0.48 -3.93
N VAL A 164 7.73 1.61 -3.24
CA VAL A 164 7.58 2.95 -3.81
C VAL A 164 8.65 3.23 -4.88
N LEU A 165 9.91 2.88 -4.61
CA LEU A 165 11.01 3.06 -5.58
C LEU A 165 10.76 2.33 -6.90
N ARG A 166 10.22 1.11 -6.87
CA ARG A 166 9.91 0.31 -8.07
C ARG A 166 9.15 1.11 -9.12
N ALA A 167 8.15 1.88 -8.71
CA ALA A 167 7.30 2.66 -9.61
C ALA A 167 7.64 4.16 -9.62
N ASN A 168 8.66 4.60 -8.88
CA ASN A 168 9.10 5.97 -8.93
C ASN A 168 9.54 6.32 -10.35
N SER A 169 9.00 7.41 -10.88
CA SER A 169 9.15 7.82 -12.27
C SER A 169 10.06 9.04 -12.45
N THR A 170 10.69 9.53 -11.38
CA THR A 170 11.45 10.80 -11.38
C THR A 170 12.91 10.63 -10.97
N LEU A 171 13.22 9.67 -10.09
CA LEU A 171 14.57 9.48 -9.60
C LEU A 171 15.45 8.85 -10.66
N ILE A 172 16.61 9.47 -10.85
CA ILE A 172 17.69 9.05 -11.75
C ILE A 172 18.91 8.59 -10.91
N CYS A 173 19.14 9.21 -9.76
CA CYS A 173 20.22 8.85 -8.84
C CYS A 173 19.69 8.61 -7.43
N LEU A 174 20.04 7.46 -6.86
CA LEU A 174 19.71 7.08 -5.49
C LEU A 174 21.00 6.77 -4.74
N THR A 175 21.22 7.47 -3.62
CA THR A 175 22.31 7.16 -2.69
C THR A 175 21.74 6.46 -1.46
N LEU A 176 22.23 5.24 -1.15
CA LEU A 176 21.83 4.47 0.03
C LEU A 176 23.01 4.37 1.01
N VAL A 177 22.87 4.99 2.16
CA VAL A 177 23.86 4.90 3.25
C VAL A 177 23.47 3.77 4.21
N SER A 178 24.46 3.07 4.78
CA SER A 178 24.26 2.00 5.76
C SER A 178 23.45 0.79 5.26
N VAL A 179 23.60 0.42 3.99
CA VAL A 179 22.99 -0.81 3.42
C VAL A 179 23.46 -2.04 4.18
N GLN A 180 22.51 -2.94 4.49
CA GLN A 180 22.73 -4.21 5.16
C GLN A 180 22.33 -5.35 4.22
N PRO A 181 22.87 -6.57 4.39
CA PRO A 181 22.52 -7.71 3.54
C PRO A 181 21.01 -7.97 3.43
N GLU A 182 20.26 -7.75 4.50
CA GLU A 182 18.80 -7.95 4.53
C GLU A 182 17.98 -6.99 3.65
N HIS A 183 18.59 -5.90 3.18
CA HIS A 183 17.98 -4.94 2.26
C HIS A 183 18.22 -5.29 0.80
N VAL A 184 19.27 -6.08 0.50
CA VAL A 184 19.77 -6.28 -0.87
C VAL A 184 18.73 -6.98 -1.74
N ASP A 185 18.12 -8.06 -1.24
CA ASP A 185 17.13 -8.82 -2.02
C ASP A 185 15.89 -7.99 -2.36
N VAL A 186 15.39 -7.23 -1.38
CA VAL A 186 14.20 -6.38 -1.53
C VAL A 186 14.47 -5.21 -2.47
N LEU A 187 15.68 -4.64 -2.41
CA LEU A 187 16.11 -3.60 -3.34
C LEU A 187 16.27 -4.14 -4.76
N ALA A 188 16.86 -5.32 -4.92
CA ALA A 188 17.03 -5.96 -6.22
C ALA A 188 15.68 -6.24 -6.88
N GLU A 189 14.69 -6.70 -6.13
CA GLU A 189 13.32 -6.91 -6.62
C GLU A 189 12.69 -5.59 -7.11
N ALA A 190 12.81 -4.51 -6.33
CA ALA A 190 12.28 -3.21 -6.72
C ALA A 190 12.93 -2.66 -8.01
N LEU A 191 14.26 -2.76 -8.10
CA LEU A 191 15.03 -2.21 -9.21
C LEU A 191 14.94 -3.05 -10.48
N ALA A 192 14.58 -4.34 -10.38
CA ALA A 192 14.43 -5.22 -11.53
C ALA A 192 13.40 -4.70 -12.56
N THR A 193 12.40 -3.92 -12.12
CA THR A 193 11.38 -3.33 -13.00
C THR A 193 11.37 -1.81 -12.99
N ASN A 194 12.20 -1.15 -12.17
CA ASN A 194 12.31 0.30 -12.22
C ASN A 194 13.02 0.70 -13.53
N ALA A 195 12.44 1.65 -14.26
CA ALA A 195 12.93 2.05 -15.58
C ALA A 195 13.59 3.45 -15.60
N THR A 196 13.64 4.16 -14.46
CA THR A 196 14.11 5.56 -14.42
C THR A 196 15.45 5.71 -13.73
N LEU A 197 15.76 4.86 -12.75
CA LEU A 197 16.98 4.92 -11.98
C LEU A 197 18.17 4.49 -12.85
N GLN A 198 19.18 5.35 -12.95
CA GLN A 198 20.39 5.14 -13.74
C GLN A 198 21.62 4.95 -12.86
N GLU A 199 21.61 5.52 -11.65
CA GLU A 199 22.71 5.45 -10.71
C GLU A 199 22.24 5.04 -9.32
N LEU A 200 22.91 4.02 -8.75
CA LEU A 200 22.77 3.59 -7.37
C LEU A 200 24.14 3.72 -6.70
N ARG A 201 24.24 4.53 -5.64
CA ARG A 201 25.48 4.86 -4.93
C ARG A 201 25.41 4.45 -3.46
#